data_AF-A0A6P0DQE9-F1
#
_entry.id   AF-A0A6P0DQE9-F1
#
_cell.length_a   1.000
_cell.length_b   1.000
_cell.length_c   1.000
_cell.angle_alpha   90.00
_cell.angle_beta   90.00
_cell.angle_gamma   90.00
#
_symmetry.space_group_name_H-M   'P 1'
#
loop_
_entity.id
_entity.type
_entity.pdbx_description
1 polymer ?
#
loop_
_entity_poly.entity_id
_entity_poly.type
_entity_poly.pdbx_seq_one_letter_code
_entity_poly.pdbx_strand_id
1 'polypeptide(L)' 'MAGRDVEPVAAVVSEAVRRWYEFYEVTPDNKASDVLCNAALNFYGDGYRTIDDIATLLIGTYPG' A
#
# COMPACT_ATOMS: atom_id res chain seq x y z
N MET A 1 -0.34 -27.91 -11.41
CA MET A 1 -0.87 -27.30 -10.17
C MET A 1 -0.28 -25.90 -10.07
N ALA A 2 -1.08 -24.86 -10.30
CA ALA A 2 -0.62 -23.47 -10.37
C ALA A 2 -0.22 -22.99 -8.97
N GLY A 3 1.08 -22.87 -8.73
CA GLY A 3 1.65 -22.41 -7.48
C GLY A 3 1.48 -20.91 -7.36
N ARG A 4 0.29 -20.49 -6.90
CA ARG A 4 0.03 -19.20 -6.25
C ARG A 4 0.82 -18.03 -6.82
N ASP A 5 0.35 -17.50 -7.94
CA ASP A 5 0.63 -16.13 -8.39
C ASP A 5 0.02 -15.14 -7.38
N VAL A 6 0.56 -15.10 -6.17
CA VAL A 6 0.43 -13.95 -5.29
C VAL A 6 1.45 -12.96 -5.82
N GLU A 7 0.97 -11.89 -6.45
CA GLU A 7 1.77 -10.68 -6.63
C GLU A 7 2.57 -10.46 -5.33
N PRO A 8 3.90 -10.30 -5.40
CA PRO A 8 4.70 -10.21 -4.20
C PRO A 8 4.14 -9.06 -3.37
N VAL A 9 3.86 -9.30 -2.09
CA VAL A 9 3.24 -8.29 -1.20
C VAL A 9 3.95 -6.94 -1.28
N ALA A 10 5.27 -6.95 -1.51
CA ALA A 10 6.07 -5.75 -1.73
C ALA A 10 5.66 -4.93 -2.97
N ALA A 11 5.25 -5.57 -4.07
CA ALA A 11 4.74 -4.89 -5.27
C ALA A 11 3.37 -4.27 -5.02
N VAL A 12 2.46 -5.00 -4.36
CA VAL A 12 1.14 -4.48 -4.00
C VAL A 12 1.27 -3.27 -3.07
N VAL A 13 2.12 -3.39 -2.03
CA VAL A 13 2.40 -2.32 -1.07
C VAL A 13 3.07 -1.13 -1.76
N SER A 14 4.13 -1.34 -2.55
CA SER A 14 4.85 -0.24 -3.22
C SER A 14 3.94 0.55 -4.15
N GLU A 15 3.08 -0.14 -4.90
CA GLU A 15 2.17 0.50 -5.84
C GLU A 15 1.01 1.22 -5.13
N ALA A 16 0.52 0.68 -4.01
CA ALA A 16 -0.49 1.35 -3.19
C ALA A 16 0.05 2.61 -2.51
N VAL A 17 1.27 2.54 -1.96
CA VAL A 17 1.97 3.68 -1.37
C VAL A 17 2.25 4.76 -2.43
N ARG A 18 2.64 4.35 -3.65
CA ARG A 18 2.82 5.28 -4.78
C ARG A 18 1.53 6.02 -5.12
N ARG A 19 0.40 5.31 -5.24
CA ARG A 19 -0.92 5.92 -5.47
C ARG A 19 -1.30 6.92 -4.39
N TRP A 20 -0.99 6.61 -3.13
CA TRP A 20 -1.22 7.52 -2.03
C TRP A 20 -0.42 8.83 -2.21
N TYR A 21 0.86 8.74 -2.55
CA TYR A 21 1.68 9.92 -2.81
C TYR A 21 1.21 10.72 -4.03
N GLU A 22 0.80 10.05 -5.11
CA GLU A 22 0.23 10.70 -6.29
C GLU A 22 -1.10 11.40 -5.97
N PHE A 23 -1.93 10.83 -5.09
CA PHE A 23 -3.19 11.42 -4.69
C PHE A 23 -3.02 12.70 -3.87
N TYR A 24 -2.09 12.71 -2.92
CA TYR A 24 -1.81 13.89 -2.10
C TYR A 24 -0.80 14.86 -2.75
N GLU A 25 -0.21 14.48 -3.88
CA GLU A 25 0.90 15.21 -4.53
C GLU A 25 2.06 15.51 -3.56
N VAL A 26 2.29 14.60 -2.61
CA VAL A 26 3.30 14.76 -1.55
C VAL A 26 4.63 14.15 -1.99
N THR A 27 5.71 14.84 -1.67
CA THR A 27 7.07 14.33 -1.92
C THR A 27 7.29 13.05 -1.10
N PRO A 28 7.78 11.95 -1.69
CA PRO A 28 8.08 10.74 -0.95
C PRO A 28 9.09 11.03 0.15
N ASP A 29 8.66 10.83 1.39
CA ASP A 29 9.50 10.96 2.57
C ASP A 29 9.81 9.57 3.12
N ASN A 30 11.04 9.35 3.60
CA ASN A 30 11.44 8.04 4.09
C ASN A 30 10.61 7.62 5.31
N LYS A 31 10.24 8.55 6.20
CA LYS A 31 9.45 8.25 7.39
C LYS A 31 7.99 7.96 7.03
N ALA A 32 7.41 8.75 6.11
CA ALA A 32 6.07 8.47 5.60
C ALA A 32 6.01 7.13 4.86
N SER A 33 7.03 6.81 4.06
CA SER A 33 7.12 5.54 3.33
C SER A 33 7.20 4.34 4.27
N ASP A 34 7.97 4.42 5.36
CA ASP A 34 8.02 3.36 6.39
C ASP A 34 6.65 3.12 7.04
N VAL A 35 5.96 4.20 7.42
CA VAL A 35 4.62 4.12 8.04
C VAL A 35 3.60 3.55 7.06
N LEU A 36 3.55 4.06 5.82
CA LEU A 36 2.60 3.62 4.80
C LEU A 36 2.87 2.18 4.38
N CYS A 37 4.14 1.76 4.24
CA CYS A 37 4.50 0.37 3.96
C CYS A 37 4.05 -0.57 5.09
N ASN A 38 4.28 -0.20 6.35
CA ASN A 38 3.89 -1.05 7.48
C ASN A 38 2.36 -1.14 7.62
N ALA A 39 1.65 -0.04 7.39
CA ALA A 39 0.18 -0.03 7.35
C ALA A 39 -0.37 -0.89 6.21
N ALA A 40 0.19 -0.75 5.00
CA ALA A 40 -0.19 -1.54 3.83
C ALA A 40 0.02 -3.04 4.04
N LEU A 41 1.13 -3.44 4.69
CA LEU A 41 1.38 -4.82 5.09
C LEU A 41 0.34 -5.34 6.08
N ASN A 42 -0.06 -4.51 7.03
CA ASN A 42 -1.10 -4.86 7.99
C ASN A 42 -2.46 -5.08 7.28
N PHE A 43 -2.85 -4.17 6.37
CA PHE A 43 -4.07 -4.34 5.56
C PHE A 43 -4.01 -5.60 4.68
N TYR A 44 -2.85 -5.89 4.09
CA TYR A 44 -2.66 -7.12 3.32
C TYR A 44 -2.84 -8.38 4.17
N GLY A 45 -2.36 -8.36 5.41
CA GLY A 45 -2.58 -9.42 6.40
C GLY A 45 -4.03 -9.54 6.86
N ASP A 46 -4.77 -8.44 6.92
CA ASP A 46 -6.17 -8.38 7.33
C ASP A 46 -7.14 -8.95 6.28
N GLY A 47 -6.69 -9.06 5.03
CA GLY A 47 -7.45 -9.65 3.92
C GLY A 47 -7.52 -8.79 2.66
N TYR A 48 -7.05 -7.55 2.71
CA TYR A 48 -7.04 -6.62 1.58
C TYR A 48 -5.86 -6.90 0.66
N ARG A 49 -6.07 -7.71 -0.39
CA ARG A 49 -4.98 -8.16 -1.29
C ARG A 49 -4.84 -7.35 -2.57
N THR A 50 -5.69 -6.33 -2.76
CA THR A 50 -5.66 -5.52 -3.99
C THR A 50 -4.97 -4.18 -3.72
N ILE A 51 -4.28 -3.67 -4.74
CA ILE A 51 -3.60 -2.38 -4.71
C ILE A 51 -4.61 -1.26 -4.42
N ASP A 52 -5.79 -1.33 -5.03
CA ASP A 52 -6.84 -0.31 -4.94
C ASP A 52 -7.47 -0.25 -3.54
N ASP A 53 -7.76 -1.43 -2.94
CA ASP A 53 -8.25 -1.52 -1.56
C ASP A 53 -7.22 -0.93 -0.59
N ILE A 54 -5.96 -1.35 -0.70
CA ILE A 54 -4.90 -0.87 0.19
C ILE A 54 -4.66 0.63 0.00
N ALA A 55 -4.62 1.13 -1.24
CA ALA A 55 -4.46 2.55 -1.52
C ALA A 55 -5.62 3.36 -0.94
N THR A 56 -6.86 2.91 -1.13
CA THR A 56 -8.07 3.54 -0.56
C THR A 56 -8.02 3.58 0.97
N LEU A 57 -7.59 2.48 1.61
CA LEU A 57 -7.43 2.42 3.06
C LEU A 57 -6.31 3.34 3.56
N LEU A 58 -5.17 3.39 2.85
CA LEU A 58 -4.09 4.31 3.17
C LEU A 58 -4.56 5.76 3.05
N ILE A 59 -5.29 6.13 1.99
CA ILE A 59 -5.81 7.49 1.76
C ILE A 59 -6.82 7.84 2.86
N GLY A 60 -7.71 6.91 3.23
CA GLY A 60 -8.70 7.14 4.27
C GLY A 60 -8.12 7.20 5.69
N THR A 61 -7.05 6.44 5.96
CA THR A 61 -6.46 6.31 7.31
C THR A 61 -5.36 7.33 7.57
N TYR A 62 -4.57 7.63 6.53
CA TYR A 62 -3.44 8.56 6.58
C TYR A 62 -3.74 9.71 5.61
N PRO A 63 -4.34 10.81 6.06
CA PRO A 63 -4.37 12.03 5.27
C PRO A 63 -2.96 12.65 5.20
N GLY A 64 -2.52 12.98 3.98
CA GLY A 64 -1.22 13.61 3.70
C GLY A 64 -1.14 15.08 4.05
#